data_AF-A0A8R7P2Z1-F1
#
_entry.id   AF-A0A8R7P2Z1-F1
#
_cell.length_a   1.000
_cell.length_b   1.000
_cell.length_c   1.000
_cell.angle_alpha   90.00
_cell.angle_beta   90.00
_cell.angle_gamma   90.00
#
_symmetry.space_group_name_H-M   'P 1'
#
loop_
_entity.id
_entity.type
_entity.pdbx_description
1 polymer ?
#
loop_
_entity_poly.entity_id
_entity_poly.type
_entity_poly.pdbx_seq_one_letter_code
_entity_poly.pdbx_strand_id
1 'polypeptide(L)'
;MASGQQERSQLDRKAREGETVVPGGTGGTNLQAQENLAEGRSRGGQTRKEQMGEEGYREMGRKGGLSTNDESGGERAAREGIDIDESKFKTKS
;
A
#
# COMPACT_ATOMS: atom_id res chain seq x y z
N MET A 1 29.06 -8.50 15.27
CA MET A 1 28.38 -7.19 15.36
C MET A 1 28.72 -6.24 14.20
N ALA A 2 29.88 -6.35 13.53
CA ALA A 2 30.22 -5.50 12.37
C ALA A 2 29.35 -5.75 11.10
N SER A 3 28.85 -6.97 10.90
CA SER A 3 28.10 -7.36 9.70
C SER A 3 26.76 -6.63 9.54
N GLY A 4 26.00 -6.45 10.62
CA GLY A 4 24.67 -5.80 10.56
C GLY A 4 24.73 -4.30 10.28
N GLN A 5 25.80 -3.62 10.71
CA GLN A 5 26.01 -2.21 10.39
C GLN A 5 26.42 -2.02 8.91
N GLN A 6 27.23 -2.93 8.37
CA GLN A 6 27.58 -2.94 6.95
C GLN A 6 26.37 -3.22 6.06
N GLU A 7 25.48 -4.12 6.47
CA GLU A 7 24.23 -4.43 5.76
C GLU A 7 23.28 -3.23 5.75
N ARG A 8 23.02 -2.61 6.92
CA ARG A 8 22.21 -1.38 7.01
C ARG A 8 22.77 -0.25 6.14
N SER A 9 24.10 -0.08 6.10
CA SER A 9 24.74 0.95 5.27
C SER A 9 24.56 0.70 3.77
N GLN A 10 24.57 -0.57 3.34
CA GLN A 10 24.31 -0.94 1.94
C GLN A 10 22.85 -0.67 1.55
N LEU A 11 21.91 -1.05 2.42
CA LEU A 11 20.48 -0.77 2.22
C LEU A 11 20.22 0.74 2.17
N ASP A 12 20.91 1.52 3.01
CA ASP A 12 20.79 2.98 3.01
C ASP A 12 21.28 3.61 1.70
N ARG A 13 22.39 3.11 1.16
CA ARG A 13 22.92 3.57 -0.13
C ARG A 13 21.92 3.31 -1.26
N LYS A 14 21.39 2.09 -1.33
CA LYS A 14 20.37 1.70 -2.30
C LYS A 14 19.12 2.59 -2.22
N ALA A 15 18.64 2.86 -1.01
CA ALA A 15 17.52 3.76 -0.78
C ALA A 15 17.78 5.19 -1.29
N ARG A 16 19.02 5.70 -1.13
CA ARG A 16 19.43 7.01 -1.67
C ARG A 16 19.52 7.03 -3.18
N GLU A 17 19.84 5.90 -3.80
CA GLU A 17 19.83 5.72 -5.27
C GLU A 17 18.39 5.58 -5.83
N GLY A 18 17.38 5.59 -4.96
CA GLY A 18 15.96 5.52 -5.32
C GLY A 18 15.37 4.10 -5.29
N GLU A 19 16.16 3.08 -4.92
CA GLU A 19 15.68 1.70 -4.77
C GLU A 19 14.77 1.58 -3.55
N THR A 20 13.64 0.88 -3.69
CA THR A 20 12.81 0.50 -2.53
C THR A 20 13.38 -0.79 -1.93
N VAL A 21 14.02 -0.70 -0.77
CA VAL A 21 14.60 -1.83 -0.02
C VAL A 21 13.69 -2.32 1.10
N VAL A 22 12.68 -1.54 1.49
CA VAL A 22 11.61 -1.97 2.41
C VAL A 22 10.28 -2.02 1.67
N PRO A 23 9.62 -3.19 1.56
CA PRO A 23 8.29 -3.30 0.96
C PRO A 23 7.29 -2.35 1.62
N GLY A 24 6.53 -1.63 0.79
CA GLY A 24 5.62 -0.58 1.29
C GLY A 24 6.32 0.70 1.72
N GLY A 25 7.65 0.81 1.59
CA GLY A 25 8.44 1.99 1.94
C GLY A 25 8.78 2.92 0.76
N THR A 26 8.21 2.69 -0.43
CA THR A 26 8.51 3.44 -1.66
C THR A 26 8.39 4.96 -1.44
N GLY A 27 9.41 5.70 -1.90
CA GLY A 27 9.54 7.16 -1.75
C GLY A 27 10.45 7.60 -0.59
N GLY A 28 10.87 6.69 0.29
CA GLY A 28 11.85 7.00 1.34
C GLY A 28 13.28 7.02 0.81
N THR A 29 14.05 8.05 1.16
CA THR A 29 15.42 8.31 0.66
C THR A 29 16.53 7.63 1.47
N ASN A 30 16.18 6.88 2.51
CA ASN A 30 17.10 6.15 3.39
C ASN A 30 16.34 4.98 4.03
N LEU A 31 17.05 4.02 4.63
CA LEU A 31 16.43 2.80 5.16
C LEU A 31 15.33 3.12 6.19
N GLN A 32 15.64 4.00 7.15
CA GLN A 32 14.71 4.40 8.21
C GLN A 32 13.45 5.08 7.66
N ALA A 33 13.59 5.92 6.64
CA ALA A 33 12.46 6.59 6.00
C ALA A 33 11.54 5.57 5.33
N GLN A 34 12.10 4.57 4.67
CA GLN A 34 11.31 3.49 4.07
C GLN A 34 10.61 2.63 5.14
N GLU A 35 11.30 2.30 6.24
CA GLU A 35 10.70 1.61 7.40
C GLU A 35 9.51 2.41 7.97
N ASN A 36 9.69 3.70 8.23
CA ASN A 36 8.63 4.58 8.77
C ASN A 36 7.44 4.70 7.81
N LEU A 37 7.69 4.80 6.50
CA LEU A 37 6.63 4.86 5.48
C LEU A 37 5.86 3.54 5.40
N ALA A 38 6.56 2.41 5.40
CA ALA A 38 5.94 1.08 5.39
C ALA A 38 5.06 0.88 6.62
N GLU A 39 5.57 1.24 7.80
CA GLU A 39 4.82 1.18 9.05
C GLU A 39 3.58 2.10 9.02
N GLY A 40 3.75 3.36 8.61
CA GLY A 40 2.66 4.33 8.52
C GLY A 40 1.55 3.88 7.56
N ARG A 41 1.92 3.34 6.38
CA ARG A 41 0.97 2.79 5.40
C ARG A 41 0.23 1.56 5.93
N SER A 42 0.94 0.65 6.60
CA SER A 42 0.33 -0.52 7.23
C SER A 42 -0.69 -0.11 8.29
N ARG A 43 -0.30 0.78 9.21
CA ARG A 43 -1.20 1.32 10.25
C ARG A 43 -2.41 2.01 9.64
N GLY A 44 -2.21 2.88 8.65
CA GLY A 44 -3.32 3.55 7.95
C GLY A 44 -4.29 2.59 7.28
N GLY A 45 -3.77 1.52 6.66
CA GLY A 45 -4.59 0.44 6.09
C GLY A 45 -5.40 -0.31 7.15
N GLN A 46 -4.81 -0.66 8.29
CA GLN A 46 -5.51 -1.28 9.41
C GLN A 46 -6.62 -0.37 9.95
N THR A 47 -6.32 0.90 10.21
CA THR A 47 -7.31 1.89 10.66
C THR A 47 -8.48 2.00 9.67
N ARG A 48 -8.18 2.03 8.36
CA ARG A 48 -9.23 2.07 7.34
C ARG A 48 -10.08 0.80 7.36
N LYS A 49 -9.46 -0.37 7.50
CA LYS A 49 -10.15 -1.67 7.65
C LYS A 49 -11.04 -1.71 8.89
N GLU A 50 -10.59 -1.18 10.02
CA GLU A 50 -11.40 -1.11 11.25
C GLU A 50 -12.63 -0.21 11.05
N GLN A 51 -12.45 0.96 10.43
CA GLN A 51 -13.52 1.92 10.17
C GLN A 51 -14.62 1.35 9.27
N MET A 52 -14.30 0.62 8.19
CA MET A 52 -15.31 0.11 7.24
C MET A 52 -15.67 -1.36 7.45
N GLY A 53 -14.90 -2.09 8.26
CA GLY A 53 -14.96 -3.54 8.36
C GLY A 53 -14.23 -4.27 7.24
N GLU A 54 -14.14 -5.59 7.39
CA GLU A 54 -13.38 -6.42 6.47
C GLU A 54 -13.97 -6.44 5.05
N GLU A 55 -15.30 -6.49 4.92
CA GLU A 55 -15.95 -6.52 3.61
C GLU A 55 -15.74 -5.22 2.84
N GLY A 56 -15.93 -4.06 3.48
CA GLY A 56 -15.68 -2.76 2.85
C GLY A 56 -14.24 -2.60 2.38
N TYR A 57 -13.28 -3.08 3.19
CA TYR A 57 -11.86 -3.04 2.83
C TYR A 57 -11.54 -3.98 1.67
N ARG A 58 -12.17 -5.16 1.64
CA ARG A 58 -12.02 -6.15 0.57
C ARG A 58 -12.57 -5.63 -0.76
N GLU A 59 -13.77 -5.04 -0.77
CA GLU A 59 -14.36 -4.47 -1.99
C GLU A 59 -13.52 -3.29 -2.51
N MET A 60 -12.98 -2.45 -1.62
CA MET A 60 -12.08 -1.37 -2.01
C MET A 60 -10.78 -1.89 -2.62
N GLY A 61 -10.19 -2.94 -2.02
CA GLY A 61 -9.01 -3.62 -2.57
C GLY A 61 -9.29 -4.29 -3.92
N ARG A 62 -10.47 -4.90 -4.08
CA ARG A 62 -10.92 -5.51 -5.35
C ARG A 62 -11.04 -4.46 -6.45
N LYS A 63 -11.70 -3.33 -6.19
CA LYS A 63 -11.74 -2.19 -7.13
C LYS A 63 -10.34 -1.69 -7.47
N GLY A 64 -9.48 -1.51 -6.46
CA GLY A 64 -8.10 -1.09 -6.65
C GLY A 64 -7.31 -2.03 -7.57
N GLY A 65 -7.40 -3.35 -7.35
CA GLY A 65 -6.68 -4.38 -8.12
C GLY A 65 -7.12 -4.53 -9.57
N LEU A 66 -8.27 -3.96 -9.97
CA LEU A 66 -8.71 -3.91 -11.36
C LEU A 66 -8.07 -2.74 -12.14
N SER A 67 -7.51 -1.75 -11.45
CA SER A 67 -6.96 -0.56 -12.10
C SER A 67 -5.71 -0.91 -12.92
N THR A 68 -5.59 -0.30 -14.09
CA THR A 68 -4.41 -0.38 -14.97
C THR A 68 -3.84 1.02 -15.18
N ASN A 69 -2.79 1.15 -16.00
CA ASN A 69 -2.26 2.48 -16.36
C ASN A 69 -3.25 3.29 -17.22
N ASP A 70 -4.09 2.62 -17.99
CA ASP A 70 -4.96 3.24 -18.99
C ASP A 70 -6.40 3.40 -18.50
N GLU A 71 -6.79 2.69 -17.43
CA GLU A 71 -8.18 2.62 -17.00
C GLU A 71 -8.32 2.42 -15.49
N SER A 72 -9.29 3.11 -14.89
CA SER A 72 -9.58 2.95 -13.47
C SER A 72 -10.27 1.63 -13.18
N GLY A 73 -10.11 1.12 -11.96
CA GLY A 73 -10.77 -0.12 -11.56
C GLY A 73 -12.29 -0.07 -11.59
N GLY A 74 -12.90 1.12 -11.47
CA GLY A 74 -14.35 1.30 -11.60
C GLY A 74 -14.83 1.16 -13.04
N GLU A 75 -14.12 1.79 -13.99
CA GLU A 75 -14.40 1.66 -15.43
C GLU A 75 -14.26 0.22 -15.90
N ARG A 76 -13.17 -0.43 -15.49
CA ARG A 76 -12.95 -1.84 -15.79
C ARG A 76 -14.01 -2.75 -15.19
N ALA A 77 -14.39 -2.51 -13.92
CA ALA A 77 -15.44 -3.28 -13.28
C ALA A 77 -16.76 -3.18 -14.05
N ALA A 78 -17.15 -1.97 -14.48
CA ALA A 78 -18.36 -1.75 -15.27
C ALA A 78 -18.32 -2.46 -16.63
N ARG A 79 -17.18 -2.41 -17.34
CA ARG A 79 -16.99 -3.05 -18.65
C ARG A 79 -16.99 -4.58 -18.57
N GLU A 80 -16.37 -5.16 -17.55
CA GLU A 80 -16.31 -6.61 -17.34
C GLU A 80 -17.54 -7.17 -16.60
N GLY A 81 -18.50 -6.31 -16.21
CA GLY A 81 -19.70 -6.72 -15.47
C GLY A 81 -19.39 -7.21 -14.05
N ILE A 82 -18.29 -6.73 -13.47
CA ILE A 82 -17.87 -7.05 -12.10
C ILE A 82 -18.63 -6.14 -11.14
N ASP A 83 -19.53 -6.73 -10.36
CA ASP A 83 -20.25 -5.99 -9.32
C ASP A 83 -19.30 -5.62 -8.17
N ILE A 84 -19.19 -4.32 -7.87
CA ILE A 84 -18.41 -3.75 -6.77
C ILE A 84 -19.35 -2.93 -5.90
N ASP A 85 -19.54 -3.37 -4.66
CA ASP A 85 -20.40 -2.66 -3.71
C ASP A 85 -19.65 -1.50 -3.04
N GLU A 86 -19.66 -0.34 -3.72
CA GLU A 86 -19.06 0.89 -3.20
C GLU A 86 -19.79 1.45 -1.96
N SER A 87 -21.02 1.00 -1.69
CA SER A 87 -21.75 1.43 -0.49
C SER A 87 -21.04 0.97 0.80
N LYS A 88 -20.24 -0.10 0.72
CA LYS A 88 -19.42 -0.63 1.83
C LYS A 88 -18.16 0.19 2.12
N PHE A 89 -17.83 1.21 1.32
CA PHE A 89 -16.62 2.04 1.54
C PHE A 89 -16.77 3.05 2.68
N LYS A 90 -17.98 3.14 3.25
CA LYS A 90 -18.34 4.06 4.33
C LYS A 90 -17.79 3.60 5.67
N THR A 91 -17.57 4.57 6.55
CA THR A 91 -17.26 4.30 7.96
C THR A 91 -18.48 3.72 8.65
N LYS A 92 -18.30 2.66 9.43
CA LYS A 92 -19.28 2.14 10.38
C LYS A 92 -19.67 3.29 11.31
N SER A 93 -20.96 3.59 11.34
CA SER A 93 -21.54 4.53 12.32
C SER A 93 -21.74 3.83 13.66
#